data_AF-A0A351YGI4-F1
#
_entry.id   AF-A0A351YGI4-F1
#
_cell.length_a   1.000
_cell.length_b   1.000
_cell.length_c   1.000
_cell.angle_alpha   90.00
_cell.angle_beta   90.00
_cell.angle_gamma   90.00
#
_symmetry.space_group_name_H-M   'P 1'
#
loop_
_entity.id
_entity.type
_entity.pdbx_description
1 polymer ?
#
loop_
_entity_poly.entity_id
_entity_poly.type
_entity_poly.pdbx_seq_one_letter_code
_entity_poly.pdbx_strand_id
1 'polypeptide(L)'
;TYHMPVSITRCSNNYGPYQFPEKLIPLLIKNILEGKPLPVYGDGTNVRDWLYVEDHCKAIELVLREGRPGSIYNVGGHNERQNIDIVRMSIATVRRLMTERPELRWVLKKQERDVEGQITVDWMDERLITFVRDRLGHDQRYAI
;
A
#
# COMPACT_ATOMS: atom_id res chain seq x y z
N THR A 1 -3.62 39.58 8.91
CA THR A 1 -3.21 38.19 9.21
C THR A 1 -2.19 38.22 10.33
N TYR A 2 -2.21 37.28 11.29
CA TYR A 2 -1.37 37.32 12.51
C TYR A 2 0.15 37.10 12.30
N HIS A 3 0.65 37.13 11.07
CA HIS A 3 2.08 36.94 10.72
C HIS A 3 2.75 35.69 11.33
N MET A 4 1.97 34.65 11.63
CA MET A 4 2.52 33.38 12.15
C MET A 4 3.37 32.69 11.07
N PRO A 5 4.56 32.16 11.43
CA PRO A 5 5.41 31.44 10.50
C PRO A 5 4.86 30.02 10.27
N VAL A 6 3.91 29.90 9.35
CA VAL A 6 3.21 28.65 9.01
C VAL A 6 3.63 28.17 7.62
N SER A 7 3.85 26.88 7.45
CA SER A 7 4.00 26.23 6.14
C SER A 7 3.00 25.08 6.02
N ILE A 8 2.53 24.80 4.81
CA ILE A 8 1.57 23.71 4.55
C ILE A 8 2.24 22.68 3.64
N THR A 9 2.26 21.41 4.06
CA THR A 9 2.63 20.28 3.19
C THR A 9 1.39 19.53 2.74
N ARG A 10 1.35 19.13 1.46
CA ARG A 10 0.30 18.30 0.88
C ARG A 10 0.97 17.09 0.25
N CYS A 11 0.77 15.91 0.83
CA CYS A 11 1.42 14.69 0.37
C CYS A 11 0.47 13.77 -0.38
N SER A 12 1.01 12.91 -1.23
CA SER A 12 0.28 11.81 -1.85
C SER A 12 0.11 10.61 -0.90
N ASN A 13 -0.35 9.46 -1.41
CA ASN A 13 -0.68 8.31 -0.58
C ASN A 13 0.58 7.72 0.05
N ASN A 14 0.68 7.80 1.37
CA ASN A 14 1.81 7.23 2.09
C ASN A 14 1.69 5.71 2.23
N TYR A 15 2.83 5.00 2.18
CA TYR A 15 2.92 3.58 2.53
C TYR A 15 4.23 3.27 3.27
N GLY A 16 4.23 2.21 4.08
CA GLY A 16 5.43 1.75 4.77
C GLY A 16 5.14 1.09 6.14
N PRO A 17 6.20 0.82 6.92
CA PRO A 17 6.08 0.27 8.27
C PRO A 17 5.14 1.08 9.17
N TYR A 18 4.53 0.39 10.15
CA TYR A 18 3.61 0.97 11.15
C TYR A 18 2.29 1.54 10.60
N GLN A 19 1.99 1.36 9.31
CA GLN A 19 0.70 1.74 8.75
C GLN A 19 -0.41 0.80 9.23
N PHE A 20 -1.50 1.36 9.77
CA PHE A 20 -2.62 0.59 10.30
C PHE A 20 -3.26 -0.31 9.21
N PRO A 21 -3.61 -1.57 9.51
CA PRO A 21 -4.07 -2.58 8.53
C PRO A 21 -5.53 -2.40 8.06
N GLU A 22 -5.98 -1.15 7.94
CA GLU A 22 -7.20 -0.76 7.22
C GLU A 22 -6.86 -0.18 5.83
N LYS A 23 -5.64 0.34 5.65
CA LYS A 23 -5.18 0.92 4.38
C LYS A 23 -4.82 -0.18 3.38
N LEU A 24 -4.87 0.13 2.08
CA LEU A 24 -4.76 -0.86 0.99
C LEU A 24 -3.57 -1.82 1.17
N ILE A 25 -2.33 -1.32 1.14
CA ILE A 25 -1.13 -2.17 1.20
C ILE A 25 -1.06 -3.05 2.46
N PRO A 26 -1.19 -2.51 3.70
CA PRO A 26 -1.11 -3.37 4.89
C PRO A 26 -2.31 -4.32 5.02
N LEU A 27 -3.51 -3.93 4.56
CA LEU A 27 -4.66 -4.83 4.49
C LEU A 27 -4.41 -6.00 3.53
N LEU A 28 -3.85 -5.72 2.35
CA LEU A 28 -3.52 -6.75 1.36
C LEU A 28 -2.50 -7.74 1.92
N ILE A 29 -1.40 -7.26 2.48
CA ILE A 29 -0.36 -8.12 3.07
C ILE A 29 -0.97 -8.99 4.17
N LYS A 30 -1.74 -8.39 5.09
CA LYS A 30 -2.44 -9.12 6.16
C LYS A 30 -3.36 -10.22 5.59
N ASN A 31 -4.20 -9.89 4.62
CA ASN A 31 -5.15 -10.84 4.06
C ASN A 31 -4.46 -11.95 3.25
N ILE A 32 -3.38 -11.64 2.51
CA ILE A 32 -2.58 -12.66 1.82
C ILE A 32 -2.01 -13.66 2.85
N LEU A 33 -1.39 -13.19 3.93
CA LEU A 33 -0.82 -14.05 4.98
C LEU A 33 -1.90 -14.90 5.70
N GLU A 34 -3.12 -14.38 5.78
CA GLU A 34 -4.28 -15.06 6.36
C GLU A 34 -5.05 -15.96 5.38
N GLY A 35 -4.71 -15.95 4.08
CA GLY A 35 -5.46 -16.67 3.05
C GLY A 35 -6.89 -16.15 2.85
N LYS A 36 -7.11 -14.84 3.07
CA LYS A 36 -8.41 -14.18 2.96
C LYS A 36 -8.58 -13.46 1.62
N PRO A 37 -9.83 -13.19 1.20
CA PRO A 37 -10.10 -12.35 0.04
C PRO A 37 -9.45 -10.97 0.12
N LEU A 38 -9.09 -10.43 -1.05
CA LEU A 38 -8.48 -9.13 -1.25
C LEU A 38 -9.53 -8.19 -1.84
N PRO A 39 -10.21 -7.38 -1.01
CA PRO A 39 -11.27 -6.50 -1.48
C PRO A 39 -10.69 -5.35 -2.31
N VAL A 40 -11.19 -5.19 -3.54
CA VAL A 40 -10.87 -4.11 -4.47
C VAL A 40 -12.12 -3.30 -4.73
N TYR A 41 -12.08 -1.99 -4.45
CA TYR A 41 -13.22 -1.10 -4.67
C TYR A 41 -13.43 -0.79 -6.14
N GLY A 42 -14.69 -0.83 -6.58
CA GLY A 42 -15.07 -0.57 -7.97
C GLY A 42 -14.50 -1.62 -8.91
N ASP A 43 -13.83 -1.18 -9.96
CA ASP A 43 -13.06 -2.02 -10.90
C ASP A 43 -11.55 -2.02 -10.58
N GLY A 44 -11.13 -1.33 -9.51
CA GLY A 44 -9.72 -1.20 -9.11
C GLY A 44 -8.88 -0.26 -9.98
N THR A 45 -9.49 0.48 -10.93
CA THR A 45 -8.77 1.38 -11.84
C THR A 45 -8.37 2.71 -11.23
N ASN A 46 -8.82 2.99 -9.99
CA ASN A 46 -8.46 4.19 -9.25
C ASN A 46 -6.94 4.36 -9.17
N VAL A 47 -6.45 5.51 -9.62
CA VAL A 47 -5.01 5.86 -9.67
C VAL A 47 -4.62 6.64 -8.44
N ARG A 48 -3.54 6.23 -7.79
CA ARG A 48 -2.91 6.93 -6.66
C ARG A 48 -1.42 7.08 -6.91
N ASP A 49 -0.86 8.21 -6.49
CA ASP A 49 0.59 8.38 -6.35
C ASP A 49 1.04 7.87 -4.97
N TRP A 50 2.06 7.02 -4.94
CA TRP A 50 2.53 6.32 -3.75
C TRP A 50 3.88 6.86 -3.27
N LEU A 51 3.90 7.41 -2.06
CA LEU A 51 5.07 7.98 -1.40
C LEU A 51 5.51 7.10 -0.22
N TYR A 52 6.77 6.68 -0.19
CA TYR A 52 7.28 5.93 0.95
C TYR A 52 7.34 6.83 2.20
N VAL A 53 6.90 6.30 3.35
CA VAL A 53 6.71 7.07 4.59
C VAL A 53 7.97 7.79 5.05
N GLU A 54 9.14 7.18 4.92
CA GLU A 54 10.40 7.82 5.33
C GLU A 54 10.79 8.97 4.40
N ASP A 55 10.46 8.90 3.11
CA ASP A 55 10.71 10.00 2.18
C ASP A 55 9.77 11.18 2.46
N HIS A 56 8.53 10.90 2.88
CA HIS A 56 7.66 11.95 3.40
C HIS A 56 8.23 12.59 4.69
N CYS A 57 8.76 11.79 5.62
CA CYS A 57 9.42 12.33 6.82
C CYS A 57 10.59 13.24 6.47
N LYS A 58 11.45 12.86 5.50
CA LYS A 58 12.55 13.70 5.00
C LYS A 58 12.03 15.00 4.38
N ALA A 59 10.93 14.94 3.61
CA ALA A 59 10.33 16.13 3.01
C ALA A 59 9.78 17.10 4.08
N ILE A 60 9.14 16.58 5.14
CA ILE A 60 8.69 17.39 6.29
C ILE A 60 9.90 18.03 6.99
N GLU A 61 10.97 17.27 7.22
CA GLU A 61 12.19 17.81 7.83
C GLU A 61 12.79 18.94 6.99
N LEU A 62 12.86 18.77 5.67
CA LEU A 62 13.36 19.80 4.77
C LEU A 62 12.51 21.08 4.81
N VAL A 63 11.18 20.94 4.75
CA VAL A 63 10.25 22.09 4.85
C VAL A 63 10.35 22.77 6.21
N LEU A 64 10.57 21.99 7.29
CA LEU A 64 10.76 22.54 8.63
C LEU A 64 12.04 23.38 8.73
N ARG A 65 13.14 22.92 8.12
CA ARG A 65 14.45 23.58 8.20
C ARG A 65 14.60 24.75 7.22
N GLU A 66 14.07 24.60 6.01
CA GLU A 66 14.38 25.48 4.87
C GLU A 66 13.13 26.07 4.20
N GLY A 67 11.93 25.70 4.66
CA GLY A 67 10.69 26.17 4.08
C GLY A 67 10.47 27.68 4.27
N ARG A 68 10.02 28.35 3.20
CA ARG A 68 9.60 29.74 3.23
C ARG A 68 8.26 29.86 3.98
N PRO A 69 8.18 30.66 5.07
CA PRO A 69 6.91 30.90 5.76
C PRO A 69 5.81 31.39 4.81
N GLY A 70 4.60 30.88 5.02
CA GLY A 70 3.41 31.12 4.20
C GLY A 70 3.33 30.28 2.93
N SER A 71 4.31 29.40 2.67
CA SER A 71 4.37 28.61 1.44
C SER A 71 3.67 27.26 1.56
N ILE A 72 3.30 26.73 0.39
CA ILE A 72 2.66 25.42 0.24
C ILE A 72 3.59 24.51 -0.55
N TYR A 73 3.83 23.31 -0.04
CA TYR A 73 4.72 22.31 -0.64
C TYR A 73 3.94 21.04 -0.96
N ASN A 74 3.87 20.70 -2.24
CA ASN A 74 3.34 19.43 -2.70
C ASN A 74 4.47 18.38 -2.65
N VAL A 75 4.20 17.23 -2.03
CA VAL A 75 5.18 16.14 -1.83
C VAL A 75 4.61 14.85 -2.44
N GLY A 76 5.16 14.45 -3.58
CA GLY A 76 4.74 13.25 -4.32
C GLY A 76 5.83 12.19 -4.37
N GLY A 77 5.44 10.96 -4.72
CA GLY A 77 6.34 9.85 -4.98
C GLY A 77 6.68 9.68 -6.46
N HIS A 78 6.03 10.44 -7.36
CA HIS A 78 6.09 10.27 -8.81
C HIS A 78 5.87 8.81 -9.26
N ASN A 79 4.98 8.11 -8.56
CA ASN A 79 4.68 6.69 -8.73
C ASN A 79 3.18 6.45 -8.81
N GLU A 80 2.56 6.98 -9.87
CA GLU A 80 1.15 6.72 -10.15
C GLU A 80 0.92 5.25 -10.51
N ARG A 81 0.01 4.60 -9.78
CA ARG A 81 -0.39 3.20 -10.01
C ARG A 81 -1.88 3.04 -9.82
N GLN A 82 -2.50 2.15 -10.60
CA GLN A 82 -3.87 1.72 -10.33
C GLN A 82 -3.88 0.84 -9.08
N ASN A 83 -4.97 0.88 -8.32
CA ASN A 83 -5.12 0.03 -7.13
C ASN A 83 -5.01 -1.46 -7.48
N ILE A 84 -5.55 -1.89 -8.62
CA ILE A 84 -5.45 -3.29 -9.07
C ILE A 84 -4.00 -3.73 -9.33
N ASP A 85 -3.14 -2.83 -9.81
CA ASP A 85 -1.73 -3.14 -10.02
C ASP A 85 -1.01 -3.35 -8.69
N ILE A 86 -1.32 -2.53 -7.68
CA ILE A 86 -0.79 -2.70 -6.31
C ILE A 86 -1.23 -4.03 -5.71
N VAL A 87 -2.46 -4.46 -5.95
CA VAL A 87 -2.99 -5.76 -5.49
C VAL A 87 -2.21 -6.91 -6.13
N ARG A 88 -2.10 -6.93 -7.46
CA ARG A 88 -1.35 -7.96 -8.19
C ARG A 88 0.12 -8.01 -7.78
N MET A 89 0.76 -6.84 -7.68
CA MET A 89 2.15 -6.72 -7.24
C MET A 89 2.34 -7.26 -5.82
N SER A 90 1.39 -7.01 -4.92
CA SER A 90 1.44 -7.52 -3.54
C SER A 90 1.37 -9.05 -3.49
N ILE A 91 0.44 -9.65 -4.24
CA ILE A 91 0.32 -11.12 -4.36
C ILE A 91 1.61 -11.71 -4.91
N ALA A 92 2.09 -11.19 -6.04
CA ALA A 92 3.30 -11.67 -6.70
C ALA A 92 4.53 -11.56 -5.79
N THR A 93 4.68 -10.43 -5.08
CA THR A 93 5.80 -10.19 -4.18
C THR A 93 5.80 -11.14 -2.99
N VAL A 94 4.65 -11.30 -2.33
CA VAL A 94 4.54 -12.22 -1.18
C VAL A 94 4.73 -13.67 -1.63
N ARG A 95 4.09 -14.09 -2.73
CA ARG A 95 4.29 -15.44 -3.28
C ARG A 95 5.76 -15.70 -3.61
N ARG A 96 6.42 -14.77 -4.31
CA ARG A 96 7.84 -14.87 -4.66
C ARG A 96 8.71 -15.02 -3.40
N LEU A 97 8.50 -14.18 -2.39
CA LEU A 97 9.23 -14.26 -1.12
C LEU A 97 9.04 -15.62 -0.45
N MET A 98 7.81 -16.17 -0.43
CA MET A 98 7.55 -17.48 0.17
C MET A 98 8.06 -18.65 -0.68
N THR A 99 8.18 -18.48 -1.99
CA THR A 99 8.81 -19.46 -2.89
C THR A 99 10.32 -19.49 -2.68
N GLU A 100 10.97 -18.31 -2.70
CA GLU A 100 12.43 -18.16 -2.52
C GLU A 100 12.88 -18.50 -1.09
N ARG A 101 12.01 -18.29 -0.10
CA ARG A 101 12.30 -18.51 1.32
C ARG A 101 11.21 -19.36 1.98
N PRO A 102 11.20 -20.69 1.75
CA PRO A 102 10.21 -21.59 2.34
C PRO A 102 10.18 -21.55 3.87
N GLU A 103 11.29 -21.20 4.50
CA GLU A 103 11.40 -21.03 5.96
C GLU A 103 10.59 -19.86 6.49
N LEU A 104 10.05 -18.96 5.63
CA LEU A 104 9.12 -17.91 6.06
C LEU A 104 7.67 -18.41 6.12
N ARG A 105 7.35 -19.55 5.50
CA ARG A 105 5.95 -20.04 5.37
C ARG A 105 5.29 -20.35 6.72
N TRP A 106 6.04 -20.45 7.81
CA TRP A 106 5.50 -20.60 9.17
C TRP A 106 4.58 -19.44 9.59
N VAL A 107 4.74 -18.23 9.01
CA VAL A 107 3.88 -17.08 9.34
C VAL A 107 2.48 -17.20 8.73
N LEU A 108 2.30 -18.10 7.76
CA LEU A 108 1.03 -18.29 7.07
C LEU A 108 0.01 -18.93 8.00
N LYS A 109 -1.19 -18.37 8.04
CA LYS A 109 -2.31 -18.99 8.78
C LYS A 109 -2.86 -20.21 8.05
N LYS A 110 -2.83 -20.17 6.72
CA LYS A 110 -3.25 -21.28 5.87
C LYS A 110 -2.06 -22.23 5.63
N GLN A 111 -2.11 -23.40 6.25
CA GLN A 111 -1.04 -24.41 6.22
C GLN A 111 -1.43 -25.64 5.39
N GLU A 112 -1.92 -25.42 4.16
CA GLU A 112 -2.08 -26.53 3.20
C GLU A 112 -0.71 -27.12 2.89
N ARG A 113 -0.62 -28.46 2.85
CA ARG A 113 0.63 -29.17 2.58
C ARG A 113 0.58 -29.84 1.22
N ASP A 114 1.72 -29.85 0.55
CA ASP A 114 1.92 -30.64 -0.67
C ASP A 114 2.21 -32.12 -0.36
N VAL A 115 2.48 -32.90 -1.41
CA VAL A 115 2.79 -34.33 -1.32
C VAL A 115 4.08 -34.62 -0.57
N GLU A 116 4.99 -33.64 -0.46
CA GLU A 116 6.25 -33.72 0.28
C GLU A 116 6.10 -33.24 1.74
N GLY A 117 4.89 -32.83 2.13
CA GLY A 117 4.56 -32.35 3.47
C GLY A 117 4.98 -30.90 3.73
N GLN A 118 5.44 -30.15 2.71
CA GLN A 118 5.80 -28.74 2.84
C GLN A 118 4.55 -27.85 2.76
N ILE A 119 4.55 -26.72 3.47
CA ILE A 119 3.46 -25.74 3.36
C ILE A 119 3.46 -25.17 1.94
N THR A 120 2.36 -25.32 1.18
CA THR A 120 2.23 -24.78 -0.18
C THR A 120 1.75 -23.33 -0.18
N VAL A 121 2.11 -22.61 -1.25
CA VAL A 121 1.67 -21.24 -1.56
C VAL A 121 0.93 -21.16 -2.90
N ASP A 122 0.50 -22.28 -3.46
CA ASP A 122 -0.16 -22.32 -4.78
C ASP A 122 -1.49 -21.57 -4.82
N TRP A 123 -2.13 -21.44 -3.65
CA TRP A 123 -3.36 -20.66 -3.46
C TRP A 123 -3.14 -19.14 -3.48
N MET A 124 -1.89 -18.66 -3.40
CA MET A 124 -1.57 -17.22 -3.46
C MET A 124 -1.55 -16.73 -4.90
N ASP A 125 -2.71 -16.47 -5.48
CA ASP A 125 -2.84 -15.90 -6.82
C ASP A 125 -4.04 -14.95 -6.92
N GLU A 126 -4.32 -14.48 -8.14
CA GLU A 126 -5.39 -13.52 -8.44
C GLU A 126 -6.79 -14.04 -8.09
N ARG A 127 -6.98 -15.34 -7.81
CA ARG A 127 -8.27 -15.88 -7.29
C ARG A 127 -8.62 -15.31 -5.92
N LEU A 128 -7.66 -14.75 -5.19
CA LEU A 128 -7.92 -14.04 -3.94
C LEU A 128 -8.61 -12.69 -4.16
N ILE A 129 -8.60 -12.13 -5.38
CA ILE A 129 -9.16 -10.80 -5.66
C ILE A 129 -10.69 -10.87 -5.66
N THR A 130 -11.31 -9.97 -4.89
CA THR A 130 -12.76 -9.80 -4.85
C THR A 130 -13.13 -8.35 -5.06
N PHE A 131 -14.04 -8.07 -5.98
CA PHE A 131 -14.52 -6.71 -6.22
C PHE A 131 -15.66 -6.36 -5.27
N VAL A 132 -15.57 -5.19 -4.65
CA VAL A 132 -16.59 -4.65 -3.74
C VAL A 132 -17.08 -3.31 -4.29
N ARG A 133 -18.36 -3.00 -4.02
CA ARG A 133 -18.97 -1.75 -4.47
C ARG A 133 -18.15 -0.56 -3.98
N ASP A 134 -17.91 0.40 -4.87
CA ASP A 134 -17.14 1.59 -4.55
C ASP A 134 -17.85 2.46 -3.49
N ARG A 135 -17.06 3.22 -2.74
CA ARG A 135 -17.57 4.16 -1.74
C ARG A 135 -17.99 5.45 -2.44
N LEU A 136 -19.14 6.01 -2.04
CA LEU A 136 -19.60 7.31 -2.54
C LEU A 136 -18.55 8.39 -2.21
N GLY A 137 -18.15 9.18 -3.22
CA GLY A 137 -17.20 10.29 -3.07
C GLY A 137 -15.72 9.94 -3.22
N HIS A 138 -15.37 8.72 -3.66
CA HIS A 138 -13.99 8.43 -4.06
C HIS A 138 -13.72 8.91 -5.49
N ASP A 139 -12.86 9.93 -5.64
CA ASP A 139 -12.39 10.30 -6.97
C ASP A 139 -11.49 9.21 -7.56
N GLN A 140 -11.65 9.02 -8.88
CA GLN A 140 -10.90 8.02 -9.63
C GLN A 140 -9.40 8.28 -9.61
N ARG A 141 -8.97 9.54 -9.56
CA ARG A 141 -7.55 9.92 -9.54
C ARG A 141 -7.26 10.91 -8.42
N TYR A 142 -6.33 10.54 -7.55
CA TYR A 142 -5.70 11.42 -6.56
C TYR A 142 -4.19 11.22 -6.67
N ALA A 143 -3.53 12.12 -7.39
CA ALA A 143 -2.08 12.11 -7.59
C ALA A 143 -1.57 13.56 -7.55
N ILE A 144 -0.32 13.73 -7.15
CA ILE A 144 0.36 15.03 -7.01
C ILE A 144 1.40 15.16 -8.11
#